data_AF-A0A3A5AUJ6-F1
#
_entry.id   AF-A0A3A5AUJ6-F1
#
_cell.length_a   1.000
_cell.length_b   1.000
_cell.length_c   1.000
_cell.angle_alpha   90.00
_cell.angle_beta   90.00
_cell.angle_gamma   90.00
#
_symmetry.space_group_name_H-M   'P 1'
#
loop_
_entity.id
_entity.type
_entity.pdbx_description
1 polymer ?
#
loop_
_entity_poly.entity_id
_entity_poly.type
_entity_poly.pdbx_seq_one_letter_code
_entity_poly.pdbx_strand_id
1 'polypeptide(L)'
;MLLHCPRVQALFPKDHIRLEHDGPVWMHWTEHGGTLILKVGDLKFSELSGHDGESGLLLEVELSPGDKVVHKIEGFAAKHSLTLPPQAPSPASECLIQPILAACHVPSQKKFIFAEKSFLEARPGPAGSAEIAVKGEFRTRPVPCQEGDLVIHLTPGDLTRLLAHLRAWAE
;
A
#
# COMPACT_ATOMS: atom_id res chain seq x y z
N MET A 1 9.29 7.31 -6.00
CA MET A 1 10.09 6.07 -5.89
C MET A 1 9.26 4.91 -6.41
N LEU A 2 9.90 3.92 -7.04
CA LEU A 2 9.23 2.69 -7.50
C LEU A 2 9.79 1.49 -6.75
N LEU A 3 8.90 0.77 -6.06
CA LEU A 3 9.21 -0.52 -5.43
C LEU A 3 8.42 -1.62 -6.14
N HIS A 4 9.05 -2.77 -6.29
CA HIS A 4 8.41 -3.90 -6.92
C HIS A 4 7.39 -4.51 -5.95
N CYS A 5 6.24 -4.88 -6.47
CA CYS A 5 5.10 -5.37 -5.71
C CYS A 5 4.67 -6.71 -6.32
N PRO A 6 5.22 -7.84 -5.84
CA PRO A 6 4.92 -9.16 -6.40
C PRO A 6 3.44 -9.52 -6.33
N ARG A 7 2.74 -9.00 -5.34
CA ARG A 7 1.32 -9.25 -5.10
C ARG A 7 0.62 -7.99 -4.63
N VAL A 8 -0.52 -7.71 -5.26
CA VAL A 8 -1.47 -6.67 -4.84
C VAL A 8 -2.88 -7.22 -4.93
N GLN A 9 -3.69 -6.97 -3.92
CA GLN A 9 -5.08 -7.40 -3.89
C GLN A 9 -5.92 -6.43 -3.05
N ALA A 10 -7.11 -6.11 -3.54
CA ALA A 10 -8.15 -5.45 -2.78
C ALA A 10 -9.40 -6.34 -2.77
N LEU A 11 -9.95 -6.60 -1.59
CA LEU A 11 -11.12 -7.45 -1.40
C LEU A 11 -12.22 -6.64 -0.74
N PHE A 12 -13.40 -6.63 -1.36
CA PHE A 12 -14.59 -5.98 -0.85
C PHE A 12 -15.79 -6.93 -0.97
N PRO A 13 -15.93 -7.92 -0.06
CA PRO A 13 -16.97 -8.96 -0.15
C PRO A 13 -18.40 -8.41 -0.17
N LYS A 14 -18.66 -7.33 0.58
CA LYS A 14 -19.99 -6.66 0.60
C LYS A 14 -20.40 -6.10 -0.76
N ASP A 15 -19.42 -5.77 -1.59
CA ASP A 15 -19.63 -5.21 -2.93
C ASP A 15 -19.39 -6.26 -4.04
N HIS A 16 -19.05 -7.50 -3.70
CA HIS A 16 -18.63 -8.57 -4.61
C HIS A 16 -17.41 -8.21 -5.47
N ILE A 17 -16.51 -7.38 -4.96
CA ILE A 17 -15.39 -6.86 -5.75
C ILE A 17 -14.08 -7.45 -5.25
N ARG A 18 -13.30 -8.00 -6.20
CA ARG A 18 -11.87 -8.24 -6.08
C ARG A 18 -11.15 -7.43 -7.14
N LEU A 19 -10.12 -6.72 -6.71
CA LEU A 19 -9.15 -6.09 -7.61
C LEU A 19 -7.80 -6.72 -7.37
N GLU A 20 -7.10 -7.11 -8.43
CA GLU A 20 -5.74 -7.60 -8.32
C GLU A 20 -4.98 -7.45 -9.63
N HIS A 21 -3.69 -7.72 -9.60
CA HIS A 21 -2.87 -7.85 -10.79
C HIS A 21 -2.49 -9.33 -10.98
N ASP A 22 -2.49 -9.84 -12.22
CA ASP A 22 -2.22 -11.26 -12.53
C ASP A 22 -0.74 -11.66 -12.36
N GLY A 23 0.06 -10.81 -11.72
CA GLY A 23 1.50 -10.97 -11.57
C GLY A 23 2.13 -9.76 -10.89
N PRO A 24 3.46 -9.66 -10.91
CA PRO A 24 4.16 -8.53 -10.32
C PRO A 24 3.77 -7.19 -10.96
N VAL A 25 3.75 -6.15 -10.15
CA VAL A 25 3.47 -4.77 -10.55
C VAL A 25 4.43 -3.80 -9.85
N TRP A 26 4.50 -2.57 -10.33
CA TRP A 26 5.27 -1.51 -9.66
C TRP A 26 4.37 -0.66 -8.77
N MET A 27 4.74 -0.56 -7.51
CA MET A 27 4.14 0.36 -6.56
C MET A 27 4.83 1.71 -6.64
N HIS A 28 4.06 2.76 -6.93
CA HIS A 28 4.55 4.12 -7.03
C HIS A 28 4.37 4.87 -5.71
N TRP A 29 5.47 5.40 -5.20
CA TRP A 29 5.54 6.19 -3.99
C TRP A 29 5.83 7.64 -4.39
N THR A 30 4.91 8.54 -4.10
CA THR A 30 5.02 9.95 -4.48
C THR A 30 4.55 10.86 -3.35
N GLU A 31 4.89 12.14 -3.46
CA GLU A 31 4.37 13.21 -2.62
C GLU A 31 3.53 14.14 -3.49
N HIS A 32 2.41 14.63 -2.95
CA HIS A 32 1.57 15.62 -3.58
C HIS A 32 0.88 16.52 -2.54
N GLY A 33 1.30 17.78 -2.47
CA GLY A 33 0.64 18.80 -1.64
C GLY A 33 0.71 18.51 -0.13
N GLY A 34 1.82 17.96 0.36
CA GLY A 34 2.04 17.56 1.75
C GLY A 34 1.48 16.18 2.10
N THR A 35 0.82 15.50 1.16
CA THR A 35 0.30 14.14 1.33
C THR A 35 1.14 13.16 0.56
N LEU A 36 1.45 12.03 1.19
CA LEU A 36 2.27 10.98 0.60
C LEU A 36 1.35 9.89 0.07
N ILE A 37 1.58 9.47 -1.17
CA ILE A 37 0.69 8.59 -1.92
C ILE A 37 1.44 7.34 -2.34
N LEU A 38 0.88 6.20 -1.94
CA LEU A 38 1.27 4.86 -2.35
C LEU A 38 0.22 4.40 -3.37
N LYS A 39 0.60 4.25 -4.65
CA LYS A 39 -0.31 3.90 -5.74
C LYS A 39 0.11 2.61 -6.45
N VAL A 40 -0.87 1.76 -6.74
CA VAL A 40 -0.73 0.64 -7.68
C VAL A 40 -1.87 0.75 -8.70
N GLY A 41 -1.53 0.76 -9.99
CA GLY A 41 -2.49 0.86 -11.09
C GLY A 41 -2.75 -0.46 -11.79
N ASP A 42 -3.50 -0.40 -12.90
CA ASP A 42 -3.79 -1.50 -13.81
C ASP A 42 -4.40 -2.74 -13.14
N LEU A 43 -5.17 -2.53 -12.06
CA LEU A 43 -5.81 -3.62 -11.34
C LEU A 43 -7.02 -4.15 -12.13
N LYS A 44 -7.08 -5.47 -12.27
CA LYS A 44 -8.16 -6.19 -12.92
C LYS A 44 -9.27 -6.48 -11.92
N PHE A 45 -10.49 -6.21 -12.36
CA PHE A 45 -11.70 -6.56 -11.63
C PHE A 45 -12.08 -8.03 -11.85
N SER A 46 -12.40 -8.72 -10.75
CA SER A 46 -13.15 -9.97 -10.76
C SER A 46 -14.24 -9.94 -9.70
N GLU A 47 -15.29 -10.72 -9.92
CA GLU A 47 -16.41 -10.84 -8.99
C GLU A 47 -16.10 -11.88 -7.90
N LEU A 48 -16.34 -11.52 -6.64
CA LEU A 48 -16.18 -12.44 -5.52
C LEU A 48 -17.45 -13.30 -5.33
N SER A 49 -17.25 -14.61 -5.27
CA SER A 49 -18.28 -15.57 -4.87
C SER A 49 -18.37 -15.63 -3.33
N GLY A 50 -19.44 -15.04 -2.78
CA GLY A 50 -19.73 -15.04 -1.33
C GLY A 50 -19.64 -13.65 -0.69
N HIS A 51 -20.31 -13.52 0.46
CA HIS A 51 -20.37 -12.27 1.24
C HIS A 51 -19.52 -12.30 2.51
N ASP A 52 -18.92 -13.44 2.82
CA ASP A 52 -18.19 -13.64 4.07
C ASP A 52 -16.72 -13.24 3.89
N GLY A 53 -16.26 -12.28 4.70
CA GLY A 53 -14.88 -11.84 4.72
C GLY A 53 -14.73 -10.37 5.13
N GLU A 54 -13.56 -10.02 5.63
CA GLU A 54 -13.21 -8.64 5.93
C GLU A 54 -12.82 -7.90 4.66
N SER A 55 -13.26 -6.65 4.53
CA SER A 55 -12.79 -5.78 3.46
C SER A 55 -11.39 -5.27 3.76
N GLY A 56 -10.52 -5.23 2.76
CA GLY A 56 -9.15 -4.80 2.96
C GLY A 56 -8.30 -4.80 1.71
N LEU A 57 -7.11 -4.25 1.90
CA LEU A 57 -6.04 -4.22 0.91
C LEU A 57 -4.90 -5.09 1.41
N LEU A 58 -4.23 -5.78 0.50
CA LEU A 58 -3.04 -6.56 0.76
C LEU A 58 -2.02 -6.30 -0.34
N LEU A 59 -0.83 -5.90 0.06
CA LEU A 59 0.31 -5.66 -0.82
C LEU A 59 1.50 -6.44 -0.28
N GLU A 60 2.28 -7.02 -1.18
CA GLU A 60 3.61 -7.53 -0.90
C GLU A 60 4.61 -6.63 -1.60
N VAL A 61 5.60 -6.13 -0.87
CA VAL A 61 6.65 -5.25 -1.39
C VAL A 61 7.97 -6.00 -1.37
N GLU A 62 8.62 -6.12 -2.51
CA GLU A 62 9.95 -6.75 -2.58
C GLU A 62 11.00 -5.81 -2.00
N LEU A 63 11.78 -6.33 -1.05
CA LEU A 63 12.89 -5.63 -0.41
C LEU A 63 14.26 -6.10 -0.91
N SER A 64 14.30 -7.06 -1.84
CA SER A 64 15.53 -7.61 -2.41
C SER A 64 15.86 -7.05 -3.81
N PRO A 65 17.14 -6.87 -4.17
CA PRO A 65 18.30 -6.87 -3.27
C PRO A 65 18.30 -5.65 -2.35
N GLY A 66 18.62 -5.88 -1.08
CA GLY A 66 18.53 -4.91 0.03
C GLY A 66 19.12 -3.54 -0.25
N ASP A 67 20.39 -3.50 -0.64
CA ASP A 67 21.13 -2.25 -0.88
C ASP A 67 20.42 -1.31 -1.87
N LYS A 68 19.79 -1.86 -2.91
CA LYS A 68 19.06 -1.06 -3.89
C LYS A 68 17.80 -0.46 -3.28
N VAL A 69 17.11 -1.20 -2.43
CA VAL A 69 15.88 -0.74 -1.77
C VAL A 69 16.21 0.30 -0.70
N VAL A 70 17.23 0.05 0.12
CA VAL A 70 17.74 1.02 1.09
C VAL A 70 18.11 2.34 0.41
N HIS A 71 18.91 2.29 -0.67
CA HIS A 71 19.30 3.49 -1.40
C HIS A 71 18.10 4.25 -2.00
N LYS A 72 17.11 3.53 -2.53
CA LYS A 72 15.86 4.14 -3.02
C LYS A 72 15.09 4.84 -1.90
N ILE A 73 14.98 4.20 -0.72
CA ILE A 73 14.28 4.75 0.44
C ILE A 73 14.97 6.01 0.95
N GLU A 74 16.30 5.98 1.11
CA GLU A 74 17.09 7.12 1.57
C GLU A 74 17.02 8.29 0.58
N GLY A 75 17.18 8.00 -0.72
CA GLY A 75 17.05 9.01 -1.77
C GLY A 75 15.65 9.63 -1.84
N PHE A 76 14.61 8.82 -1.64
CA PHE A 76 13.24 9.32 -1.55
C PHE A 76 13.03 10.20 -0.32
N ALA A 77 13.48 9.75 0.86
CA ALA A 77 13.35 10.52 2.08
C ALA A 77 14.08 11.86 2.00
N ALA A 78 15.32 11.88 1.50
CA ALA A 78 16.08 13.09 1.29
C ALA A 78 15.38 14.08 0.33
N LYS A 79 14.87 13.57 -0.81
CA LYS A 79 14.14 14.38 -1.79
C LYS A 79 12.90 15.07 -1.20
N HIS A 80 12.24 14.42 -0.26
CA HIS A 80 11.00 14.91 0.35
C HIS A 80 11.18 15.45 1.77
N SER A 81 12.43 15.74 2.18
CA SER A 81 12.76 16.28 3.51
C SER A 81 12.20 15.45 4.68
N LEU A 82 12.16 14.12 4.52
CA LEU A 82 11.75 13.19 5.56
C LEU A 82 12.97 12.78 6.39
N THR A 83 12.88 12.94 7.71
CA THR A 83 13.97 12.53 8.61
C THR A 83 13.80 11.07 9.01
N LEU A 84 14.51 10.18 8.32
CA LEU A 84 14.58 8.78 8.74
C LEU A 84 15.39 8.68 10.04
N PRO A 85 14.93 7.89 11.03
CA PRO A 85 15.73 7.62 12.21
C PRO A 85 17.04 6.89 11.80
N PRO A 86 18.08 6.94 12.66
CA PRO A 86 19.25 6.10 12.50
C PRO A 86 18.83 4.65 12.31
N GLN A 87 19.55 3.94 11.44
CA GLN A 87 19.28 2.55 11.16
C GLN A 87 19.47 1.73 12.43
N ALA A 88 18.36 1.19 12.95
CA ALA A 88 18.33 0.30 14.08
C ALA A 88 18.28 -1.15 13.57
N PRO A 89 18.66 -2.15 14.40
CA PRO A 89 18.48 -3.55 14.06
C PRO A 89 17.03 -3.79 13.63
N SER A 90 16.86 -4.62 12.60
CA SER A 90 15.55 -4.98 12.04
C SER A 90 14.51 -5.19 13.14
N PRO A 91 13.51 -4.30 13.30
CA PRO A 91 12.56 -4.42 14.37
C PRO A 91 11.73 -5.69 14.14
N ALA A 92 11.69 -6.56 15.15
CA ALA A 92 10.83 -7.75 15.13
C ALA A 92 9.33 -7.38 15.16
N SER A 93 9.00 -6.13 15.47
CA SER A 93 7.64 -5.63 15.59
C SER A 93 7.07 -5.18 14.25
N GLU A 94 5.78 -5.42 14.09
CA GLU A 94 4.94 -4.81 13.06
C GLU A 94 4.95 -3.26 13.13
N CYS A 95 4.81 -2.64 11.97
CA CYS A 95 4.58 -1.20 11.83
C CYS A 95 3.07 -0.94 11.72
N LEU A 96 2.49 -0.32 12.75
CA LEU A 96 1.10 0.11 12.74
C LEU A 96 1.00 1.62 12.52
N ILE A 97 0.30 2.02 11.45
CA ILE A 97 0.02 3.43 11.12
C ILE A 97 -1.45 3.62 10.76
N GLN A 98 -1.91 4.86 10.80
CA GLN A 98 -3.29 5.22 10.45
C GLN A 98 -3.29 6.05 9.16
N PRO A 99 -3.61 5.44 8.00
CA PRO A 99 -3.72 6.19 6.76
C PRO A 99 -4.75 7.31 6.84
N ILE A 100 -4.51 8.40 6.12
CA ILE A 100 -5.49 9.46 5.90
C ILE A 100 -6.66 8.89 5.07
N LEU A 101 -6.32 8.10 4.07
CA LEU A 101 -7.27 7.48 3.15
C LEU A 101 -6.64 6.20 2.58
N ALA A 102 -7.44 5.15 2.49
CA ALA A 102 -7.15 4.02 1.61
C ALA A 102 -8.32 3.89 0.63
N ALA A 103 -8.05 3.81 -0.66
CA ALA A 103 -9.10 3.78 -1.66
C ALA A 103 -8.74 2.96 -2.89
N CYS A 104 -9.78 2.52 -3.60
CA CYS A 104 -9.69 1.85 -4.87
C CYS A 104 -10.71 2.42 -5.86
N HIS A 105 -10.29 2.58 -7.11
CA HIS A 105 -11.19 2.85 -8.23
C HIS A 105 -11.57 1.55 -8.94
N VAL A 106 -12.85 1.38 -9.26
CA VAL A 106 -13.39 0.21 -9.98
C VAL A 106 -14.12 0.70 -11.25
N PRO A 107 -13.40 0.92 -12.37
CA PRO A 107 -13.95 1.56 -13.57
C PRO A 107 -15.18 0.87 -14.15
N SER A 108 -15.11 -0.46 -14.29
CA SER A 108 -16.19 -1.27 -14.87
C SER A 108 -17.51 -1.12 -14.11
N GLN A 109 -17.43 -0.84 -12.80
CA GLN A 109 -18.57 -0.67 -11.91
C GLN A 109 -18.87 0.80 -11.60
N LYS A 110 -18.07 1.75 -12.11
CA LYS A 110 -18.13 3.19 -11.78
C LYS A 110 -18.18 3.42 -10.26
N LYS A 111 -17.36 2.68 -9.52
CA LYS A 111 -17.31 2.75 -8.05
C LYS A 111 -15.97 3.32 -7.57
N PHE A 112 -16.06 4.09 -6.50
CA PHE A 112 -14.95 4.48 -5.66
C PHE A 112 -15.17 3.90 -4.27
N ILE A 113 -14.29 2.99 -3.85
CA ILE A 113 -14.36 2.31 -2.55
C ILE A 113 -13.25 2.87 -1.69
N PHE A 114 -13.56 3.30 -0.47
CA PHE A 114 -12.61 4.05 0.35
C PHE A 114 -12.83 3.88 1.85
N ALA A 115 -11.76 4.03 2.63
CA ALA A 115 -11.78 4.02 4.09
C ALA A 115 -10.91 5.17 4.63
N GLU A 116 -11.55 6.12 5.31
CA GLU A 116 -10.90 7.20 6.08
C GLU A 116 -10.60 6.77 7.53
N LYS A 117 -11.27 5.71 7.98
CA LYS A 117 -11.02 5.03 9.26
C LYS A 117 -10.45 3.65 8.97
N SER A 118 -9.18 3.62 8.59
CA SER A 118 -8.42 2.40 8.35
C SER A 118 -7.14 2.38 9.17
N PHE A 119 -6.58 1.21 9.34
CA PHE A 119 -5.22 1.02 9.85
C PHE A 119 -4.41 0.25 8.82
N LEU A 120 -3.13 0.60 8.71
CA LEU A 120 -2.16 -0.10 7.91
C LEU A 120 -1.20 -0.82 8.85
N GLU A 121 -1.08 -2.12 8.65
CA GLU A 121 -0.14 -3.00 9.31
C GLU A 121 0.91 -3.41 8.27
N ALA A 122 2.18 -3.11 8.53
CA ALA A 122 3.28 -3.66 7.76
C ALA A 122 4.09 -4.62 8.63
N ARG A 123 4.53 -5.73 8.05
CA ARG A 123 5.33 -6.75 8.73
C ARG A 123 6.34 -7.38 7.77
N PRO A 124 7.43 -7.98 8.27
CA PRO A 124 8.32 -8.79 7.44
C PRO A 124 7.53 -9.90 6.75
N GLY A 125 7.71 -10.01 5.44
CA GLY A 125 7.16 -11.07 4.61
C GLY A 125 8.18 -12.21 4.42
N PRO A 126 7.80 -13.24 3.66
CA PRO A 126 8.73 -14.31 3.30
C PRO A 126 9.87 -13.78 2.41
N ALA A 127 11.07 -14.32 2.60
CA ALA A 127 12.19 -14.22 1.65
C ALA A 127 12.48 -12.80 1.10
N GLY A 128 12.74 -11.83 1.99
CA GLY A 128 13.16 -10.50 1.59
C GLY A 128 12.04 -9.65 0.98
N SER A 129 10.80 -9.86 1.44
CA SER A 129 9.65 -9.00 1.17
C SER A 129 9.06 -8.42 2.46
N ALA A 130 8.15 -7.46 2.33
CA ALA A 130 7.30 -6.97 3.40
C ALA A 130 5.84 -7.08 2.98
N GLU A 131 4.99 -7.53 3.90
CA GLU A 131 3.55 -7.52 3.72
C GLU A 131 2.98 -6.22 4.29
N ILE A 132 2.11 -5.57 3.52
CA ILE A 132 1.36 -4.38 3.92
C ILE A 132 -0.13 -4.71 3.79
N ALA A 133 -0.84 -4.72 4.90
CA ALA A 133 -2.28 -4.92 4.95
C ALA A 133 -2.98 -3.63 5.40
N VAL A 134 -4.05 -3.25 4.72
CA VAL A 134 -4.93 -2.16 5.16
C VAL A 134 -6.30 -2.72 5.46
N LYS A 135 -6.78 -2.49 6.67
CA LYS A 135 -8.08 -2.94 7.16
C LYS A 135 -8.88 -1.75 7.69
N GLY A 136 -10.19 -1.83 7.59
CA GLY A 136 -11.06 -0.77 8.12
C GLY A 136 -12.46 -0.80 7.56
N GLU A 137 -13.20 0.26 7.86
CA GLU A 137 -14.57 0.43 7.38
C GLU A 137 -14.58 1.02 5.97
N PHE A 138 -14.48 0.16 4.96
CA PHE A 138 -14.60 0.57 3.57
C PHE A 138 -16.06 0.93 3.22
N ARG A 139 -16.21 2.07 2.54
CA ARG A 139 -17.47 2.63 2.05
C ARG A 139 -17.39 2.79 0.55
N THR A 140 -18.53 2.71 -0.10
CA THR A 140 -18.61 2.76 -1.56
C THR A 140 -19.46 3.94 -2.00
N ARG A 141 -19.00 4.68 -3.02
CA ARG A 141 -19.78 5.70 -3.70
C ARG A 141 -19.63 5.59 -5.23
N PRO A 142 -20.67 5.97 -6.00
CA PRO A 142 -20.58 5.98 -7.45
C PRO A 142 -19.73 7.16 -7.93
N VAL A 143 -18.72 6.89 -8.76
CA VAL A 143 -17.84 7.90 -9.39
C VAL A 143 -17.43 7.39 -10.78
N PRO A 144 -17.46 8.23 -11.83
CA PRO A 144 -16.83 7.87 -13.09
C PRO A 144 -15.32 7.79 -12.90
N CYS A 145 -14.76 6.58 -13.00
CA CYS A 145 -13.33 6.33 -12.96
C CYS A 145 -12.87 5.64 -14.25
N GLN A 146 -11.64 5.95 -14.67
CA GLN A 146 -11.08 5.47 -15.95
C GLN A 146 -10.13 4.28 -15.76
N GLU A 147 -9.48 4.19 -14.61
CA GLU A 147 -8.44 3.21 -14.32
C GLU A 147 -8.71 2.47 -13.00
N GLY A 148 -8.40 1.17 -12.99
CA GLY A 148 -8.46 0.35 -11.79
C GLY A 148 -7.19 0.58 -10.99
N ASP A 149 -7.30 1.20 -9.83
CA ASP A 149 -6.14 1.47 -9.00
C ASP A 149 -6.45 1.29 -7.51
N LEU A 150 -5.36 1.27 -6.74
CA LEU A 150 -5.33 1.31 -5.30
C LEU A 150 -4.44 2.49 -4.91
N VAL A 151 -4.93 3.32 -4.00
CA VAL A 151 -4.20 4.45 -3.43
C VAL A 151 -4.28 4.44 -1.91
N ILE A 152 -3.13 4.66 -1.25
CA ILE A 152 -3.06 4.87 0.20
C ILE A 152 -2.39 6.23 0.42
N HIS A 153 -3.09 7.11 1.13
CA HIS A 153 -2.62 8.42 1.55
C HIS A 153 -2.11 8.36 2.98
N LEU A 154 -0.88 8.79 3.19
CA LEU A 154 -0.21 8.82 4.48
C LEU A 154 0.19 10.25 4.84
N THR A 155 0.23 10.53 6.14
CA THR A 155 0.93 11.70 6.65
C THR A 155 2.44 11.54 6.42
N PRO A 156 3.22 12.64 6.37
CA PRO A 156 4.68 12.55 6.31
C PRO A 156 5.29 11.73 7.46
N GLY A 157 4.72 11.84 8.67
CA GLY A 157 5.16 11.11 9.85
C GLY A 157 4.94 9.60 9.73
N ASP A 158 3.74 9.19 9.30
CA ASP A 158 3.42 7.78 9.10
C ASP A 158 4.22 7.16 7.96
N LEU A 159 4.45 7.91 6.87
CA LEU A 159 5.34 7.45 5.82
C LEU A 159 6.76 7.25 6.35
N THR A 160 7.29 8.22 7.10
CA THR A 160 8.64 8.14 7.66
C THR A 160 8.78 6.88 8.53
N ARG A 161 7.77 6.56 9.34
CA ARG A 161 7.72 5.33 10.14
C ARG A 161 7.71 4.09 9.25
N LEU A 162 6.88 4.05 8.21
CA LEU A 162 6.82 2.93 7.27
C LEU A 162 8.15 2.72 6.54
N LEU A 163 8.74 3.79 5.99
CA LEU A 163 10.04 3.74 5.31
C LEU A 163 11.16 3.27 6.23
N ALA A 164 11.15 3.68 7.51
CA ALA A 164 12.15 3.23 8.47
C ALA A 164 12.08 1.69 8.68
N HIS A 165 10.88 1.12 8.75
CA HIS A 165 10.70 -0.33 8.87
C HIS A 165 11.10 -1.06 7.59
N LEU A 166 10.65 -0.60 6.43
CA LEU A 166 11.02 -1.20 5.14
C LEU A 166 12.53 -1.16 4.91
N ARG A 167 13.19 -0.06 5.31
CA ARG A 167 14.65 0.06 5.26
C ARG A 167 15.32 -0.96 6.16
N ALA A 168 14.84 -1.13 7.39
CA ALA A 168 15.42 -2.04 8.36
C ALA A 168 15.22 -3.52 7.97
N TRP A 169 14.10 -3.86 7.33
CA TRP A 169 13.82 -5.23 6.84
C TRP A 169 14.47 -5.56 5.50
N ALA A 170 15.06 -4.58 4.82
CA ALA A 170 15.77 -4.79 3.56
C ALA A 170 17.23 -5.25 3.75
N GLU A 171 17.73 -5.34 4.99
CA GLU A 171 19.08 -5.87 5.30
C GLU A 171 19.14 -7.40 5.24
#